data_AF-A0AB33EYJ2-F1
#
_entry.id   AF-A0AB33EYJ2-F1
#
_cell.length_a   1.000
_cell.length_b   1.000
_cell.length_c   1.000
_cell.angle_alpha   90.00
_cell.angle_beta   90.00
_cell.angle_gamma   90.00
#
_symmetry.space_group_name_H-M   'P 1'
#
loop_
_entity.id
_entity.type
_entity.pdbx_description
1 polymer ?
#
loop_
_entity_poly.entity_id
_entity_poly.type
_entity_poly.pdbx_seq_one_letter_code
_entity_poly.pdbx_strand_id
1 'polypeptide(L)'
;MAAVAAGVFRRTPLERSDQRLAWDRTDQAFFAAGACHILAWVCRDAYPDRPVGLAGLRFTDDPQVWHVYATWAGWAFDHSGWHAEADLLAANRDFESRPLEAVALPADLAEFCAAHHSRMPHQYWGDPLPRARAYLTRHTPPWT
;
A
#
# COMPACT_ATOMS: atom_id res chain seq x y z
N MET A 1 -12.91 9.26 8.69
CA MET A 1 -13.27 8.82 7.32
C MET A 1 -13.22 7.30 7.31
N ALA A 2 -14.01 6.63 6.47
CA ALA A 2 -13.99 5.17 6.37
C ALA A 2 -12.76 4.69 5.57
N ALA A 3 -12.31 3.46 5.80
CA ALA A 3 -11.34 2.80 4.95
C ALA A 3 -11.89 2.66 3.51
N VAL A 4 -11.02 2.81 2.51
CA VAL A 4 -11.38 2.70 1.10
C VAL A 4 -10.59 1.56 0.48
N ALA A 5 -11.26 0.67 -0.23
CA ALA A 5 -10.59 -0.44 -0.91
C ALA A 5 -9.61 0.05 -1.98
N ALA A 6 -8.43 -0.56 -2.05
CA ALA A 6 -7.42 -0.18 -3.05
C ALA A 6 -7.89 -0.47 -4.48
N GLY A 7 -8.74 -1.47 -4.66
CA GLY A 7 -9.36 -1.80 -5.93
C GLY A 7 -10.19 -0.68 -6.57
N VAL A 8 -10.69 0.29 -5.77
CA VAL A 8 -11.39 1.50 -6.27
C VAL A 8 -10.49 2.30 -7.21
N PHE A 9 -9.18 2.27 -6.99
CA PHE A 9 -8.19 3.03 -7.75
C PHE A 9 -7.47 2.19 -8.81
N ARG A 10 -7.98 1.00 -9.14
CA ARG A 10 -7.39 0.07 -10.11
C ARG A 10 -7.04 0.81 -11.40
N ARG A 11 -5.79 0.65 -11.85
CA ARG A 11 -5.29 1.29 -13.08
C ARG A 11 -6.01 0.75 -14.31
N THR A 12 -6.34 1.67 -15.21
CA THR A 12 -6.74 1.36 -16.59
C THR A 12 -5.59 0.70 -17.37
N PRO A 13 -5.87 0.03 -18.50
CA PRO A 13 -4.80 -0.53 -19.34
C PRO A 13 -3.73 0.48 -19.75
N LEU A 14 -4.15 1.72 -20.07
CA LEU A 14 -3.23 2.79 -20.47
C LEU A 14 -2.31 3.22 -19.30
N GLU A 15 -2.86 3.41 -18.10
CA GLU A 15 -2.07 3.70 -16.89
C GLU A 15 -1.16 2.52 -16.48
N ARG A 16 -1.45 1.29 -16.93
CA ARG A 16 -0.55 0.15 -16.71
C ARG A 16 0.65 0.16 -17.66
N SER A 17 0.44 0.55 -18.92
CA SER A 17 1.48 0.58 -19.96
C SER A 17 2.34 1.84 -19.93
N ASP A 18 1.79 2.97 -19.48
CA ASP A 18 2.48 4.27 -19.47
C ASP A 18 2.83 4.69 -18.02
N GLN A 19 4.13 4.68 -17.71
CA GLN A 19 4.62 5.06 -16.38
C GLN A 19 4.42 6.53 -16.05
N ARG A 20 4.46 7.42 -17.04
CA ARG A 20 4.26 8.86 -16.82
C ARG A 20 2.80 9.13 -16.46
N LEU A 21 1.86 8.50 -17.16
CA LEU A 21 0.44 8.60 -16.81
C LEU A 21 0.15 8.01 -15.43
N ALA A 22 0.75 6.87 -15.09
CA ALA A 22 0.63 6.30 -13.74
C ALA A 22 1.18 7.24 -12.66
N TRP A 23 2.30 7.91 -12.95
CA TRP A 23 2.97 8.85 -12.06
C TRP A 23 2.13 10.12 -11.83
N ASP A 24 1.50 10.65 -12.87
CA ASP A 24 0.74 11.92 -12.78
C ASP A 24 -0.64 11.76 -12.10
N ARG A 25 -1.03 10.54 -11.69
CA ARG A 25 -2.24 10.29 -10.87
C ARG A 25 -2.14 11.01 -9.52
N THR A 26 -3.28 11.23 -8.86
CA THR A 26 -3.32 11.75 -7.47
C THR A 26 -2.54 10.83 -6.52
N ASP A 27 -2.00 11.38 -5.42
CA ASP A 27 -1.22 10.59 -4.46
C ASP A 27 -1.99 9.37 -3.95
N GLN A 28 -3.27 9.55 -3.61
CA GLN A 28 -4.12 8.46 -3.15
C GLN A 28 -4.22 7.36 -4.22
N ALA A 29 -4.49 7.71 -5.48
CA ALA A 29 -4.60 6.72 -6.56
C ALA A 29 -3.25 6.07 -6.92
N PHE A 30 -2.16 6.83 -6.83
CA PHE A 30 -0.79 6.35 -7.06
C PHE A 30 -0.38 5.32 -6.01
N PHE A 31 -0.64 5.59 -4.73
CA PHE A 31 -0.32 4.67 -3.64
C PHE A 31 -1.33 3.53 -3.53
N ALA A 32 -2.60 3.71 -3.90
CA ALA A 32 -3.58 2.62 -3.90
C ALA A 32 -3.27 1.54 -4.95
N ALA A 33 -2.79 1.92 -6.14
CA ALA A 33 -2.68 0.99 -7.26
C ALA A 33 -1.39 1.18 -8.08
N GLY A 34 -0.26 1.39 -7.42
CA GLY A 34 1.03 1.57 -8.10
C GLY A 34 2.27 1.53 -7.22
N ALA A 35 2.18 2.06 -5.99
CA ALA A 35 3.31 2.16 -5.08
C ALA A 35 2.94 1.93 -3.59
N CYS A 36 1.93 1.11 -3.31
CA CYS A 36 1.46 0.81 -1.95
C CYS A 36 2.59 0.29 -1.05
N HIS A 37 3.45 -0.59 -1.56
CA HIS A 37 4.59 -1.13 -0.84
C HIS A 37 5.64 -0.06 -0.52
N ILE A 38 5.90 0.88 -1.42
CA ILE A 38 6.78 2.02 -1.12
C ILE A 38 6.24 2.84 0.05
N LEU A 39 4.93 3.13 0.05
CA LEU A 39 4.30 3.89 1.12
C LEU A 39 4.36 3.15 2.46
N ALA A 40 4.08 1.84 2.47
CA ALA A 40 4.11 1.03 3.68
C ALA A 40 5.52 0.96 4.29
N TRP A 41 6.56 0.75 3.48
CA TRP A 41 7.95 0.77 3.95
C TRP A 41 8.36 2.15 4.47
N VAL A 42 7.98 3.22 3.78
CA VAL A 42 8.22 4.60 4.27
C VAL A 42 7.51 4.84 5.60
N CYS A 43 6.29 4.35 5.78
CA CYS A 43 5.57 4.45 7.05
C CYS A 43 6.31 3.73 8.18
N ARG A 44 6.75 2.49 7.95
CA ARG A 44 7.54 1.73 8.92
C ARG A 44 8.82 2.47 9.30
N ASP A 45 9.59 2.90 8.31
CA ASP A 45 10.90 3.50 8.51
C ASP A 45 10.82 4.91 9.13
N ALA A 46 9.69 5.60 9.01
CA ALA A 46 9.45 6.90 9.64
C ALA A 46 9.26 6.82 11.16
N TYR A 47 8.97 5.63 11.71
CA TYR A 47 8.70 5.44 13.14
C TYR A 47 9.58 4.32 13.73
N PRO A 48 10.92 4.49 13.77
CA PRO A 48 11.85 3.43 14.19
C PRO A 48 11.65 2.97 15.65
N ASP A 49 11.10 3.83 16.50
CA ASP A 49 10.83 3.51 17.92
C ASP A 49 9.48 2.78 18.12
N ARG A 50 8.77 2.47 17.04
CA ARG A 50 7.48 1.76 17.07
C ARG A 50 7.61 0.43 16.32
N PRO A 51 6.97 -0.65 16.81
CA PRO A 51 6.98 -1.94 16.13
C PRO A 51 5.99 -1.93 14.95
N VAL A 52 6.21 -1.07 13.96
CA VAL A 52 5.39 -1.02 12.74
C VAL A 52 5.71 -2.24 11.89
N GLY A 53 4.70 -3.07 11.64
CA GLY A 53 4.78 -4.22 10.76
C GLY A 53 4.40 -3.89 9.33
N LEU A 54 4.52 -4.89 8.46
CA LEU A 54 4.12 -4.83 7.06
C LEU A 54 3.23 -6.03 6.76
N ALA A 55 2.11 -5.77 6.09
CA ALA A 55 1.18 -6.79 5.66
C ALA A 55 0.78 -6.57 4.20
N GLY A 56 0.46 -7.68 3.53
CA GLY A 56 -0.01 -7.70 2.15
C GLY A 56 -1.38 -8.34 2.06
N LEU A 57 -2.22 -7.86 1.14
CA LEU A 57 -3.44 -8.53 0.73
C LEU A 57 -3.20 -9.34 -0.53
N ARG A 58 -3.67 -10.57 -0.51
CA ARG A 58 -3.74 -11.45 -1.68
C ARG A 58 -5.09 -12.16 -1.73
N PHE A 59 -5.46 -12.65 -2.90
CA PHE A 59 -6.60 -13.57 -3.00
C PHE A 59 -6.17 -14.94 -2.47
N THR A 60 -7.08 -15.69 -1.84
CA THR A 60 -6.70 -16.98 -1.22
C THR A 60 -6.26 -18.04 -2.25
N ASP A 61 -6.61 -17.84 -3.52
CA ASP A 61 -6.25 -18.69 -4.66
C ASP A 61 -5.03 -18.17 -5.46
N ASP A 62 -4.42 -17.06 -5.03
CA ASP A 62 -3.31 -16.41 -5.75
C ASP A 62 -2.21 -16.02 -4.77
N PRO A 63 -0.97 -16.55 -4.89
CA PRO A 63 0.13 -16.17 -4.01
C PRO A 63 0.54 -14.69 -4.18
N GLN A 64 0.12 -14.03 -5.27
CA GLN A 64 0.46 -12.65 -5.58
C GLN A 64 -0.20 -11.66 -4.62
N VAL A 65 0.63 -10.93 -3.87
CA VAL A 65 0.20 -9.76 -3.11
C VAL A 65 -0.07 -8.61 -4.07
N TRP A 66 -1.26 -8.02 -3.97
CA TRP A 66 -1.71 -6.93 -4.84
C TRP A 66 -1.88 -5.59 -4.11
N HIS A 67 -1.98 -5.61 -2.78
CA HIS A 67 -1.98 -4.41 -1.95
C HIS A 67 -1.11 -4.60 -0.72
N VAL A 68 -0.45 -3.55 -0.27
CA VAL A 68 0.48 -3.57 0.87
C VAL A 68 0.17 -2.40 1.78
N TYR A 69 0.22 -2.64 3.08
CA TYR A 69 -0.05 -1.65 4.10
C TYR A 69 0.87 -1.86 5.33
N ALA A 70 1.05 -0.80 6.10
CA ALA A 70 1.77 -0.86 7.37
C ALA A 70 0.80 -1.22 8.50
N THR A 71 1.27 -1.93 9.53
CA THR A 71 0.44 -2.37 10.66
C THR A 71 1.01 -1.92 12.00
N TRP A 72 0.14 -1.57 12.94
CA TRP A 72 0.53 -1.26 14.32
C TRP A 72 -0.64 -1.45 15.28
N ALA A 73 -0.51 -2.36 16.25
CA ALA A 73 -1.49 -2.55 17.34
C ALA A 73 -2.98 -2.59 16.88
N GLY A 74 -3.28 -3.34 15.81
CA GLY A 74 -4.63 -3.46 15.24
C GLY A 74 -5.05 -2.32 14.31
N TRP A 75 -4.17 -1.33 14.08
CA TRP A 75 -4.31 -0.31 13.06
C TRP A 75 -3.56 -0.68 11.80
N ALA A 76 -4.07 -0.20 10.66
CA ALA A 76 -3.44 -0.26 9.36
C ALA A 76 -3.26 1.14 8.78
N PHE A 77 -2.16 1.36 8.07
CA PHE A 77 -1.91 2.55 7.26
C PHE A 77 -1.70 2.19 5.80
N ASP A 78 -2.52 2.79 4.94
CA ASP A 78 -2.40 2.68 3.50
C ASP A 78 -2.77 3.99 2.78
N HIS A 79 -3.10 3.90 1.49
CA HIS A 79 -3.53 5.06 0.70
C HIS A 79 -4.76 5.78 1.29
N SER A 80 -5.60 5.12 2.08
CA SER A 80 -6.79 5.69 2.70
C SER A 80 -6.51 6.34 4.07
N GLY A 81 -5.27 6.25 4.56
CA GLY A 81 -4.85 6.78 5.87
C GLY A 81 -4.82 5.69 6.95
N TRP A 82 -4.89 6.11 8.22
CA TRP A 82 -4.93 5.22 9.38
C TRP A 82 -6.37 4.78 9.70
N HIS A 83 -6.60 3.48 9.77
CA HIS A 83 -7.88 2.86 10.14
C HIS A 83 -7.66 1.62 10.99
N ALA A 84 -8.70 1.11 11.65
CA ALA A 84 -8.63 -0.24 12.20
C ALA A 84 -8.36 -1.23 11.05
N GLU A 85 -7.47 -2.18 11.27
CA GLU A 85 -7.11 -3.17 10.23
C GLU A 85 -8.34 -3.96 9.78
N ALA A 86 -9.24 -4.29 10.71
CA ALA A 86 -10.51 -4.96 10.40
C ALA A 86 -11.37 -4.19 9.38
N ASP A 87 -11.40 -2.86 9.45
CA ASP A 87 -12.17 -2.01 8.54
C ASP A 87 -11.53 -1.98 7.15
N LEU A 88 -10.20 -1.93 7.07
CA LEU A 88 -9.47 -2.05 5.81
C LEU A 88 -9.74 -3.40 5.12
N LEU A 89 -9.71 -4.49 5.89
CA LEU A 89 -9.99 -5.84 5.39
C LEU A 89 -11.44 -6.00 4.96
N ALA A 90 -12.39 -5.42 5.70
CA ALA A 90 -13.80 -5.41 5.32
C ALA A 90 -14.02 -4.65 4.00
N ALA A 91 -13.51 -3.42 3.89
CA ALA A 91 -13.66 -2.61 2.69
C ALA A 91 -13.14 -3.32 1.42
N ASN A 92 -11.96 -3.96 1.51
CA ASN A 92 -11.41 -4.70 0.38
C ASN A 92 -12.19 -5.99 0.06
N ARG A 93 -12.72 -6.71 1.07
CA ARG A 93 -13.56 -7.90 0.84
C ARG A 93 -14.85 -7.54 0.12
N ASP A 94 -15.51 -6.49 0.60
CA ASP A 94 -16.77 -6.01 0.02
C ASP A 94 -16.56 -5.56 -1.43
N PHE A 95 -15.47 -4.82 -1.70
CA PHE A 95 -15.17 -4.33 -3.03
C PHE A 95 -14.79 -5.45 -4.01
N GLU A 96 -13.89 -6.34 -3.63
CA GLU A 96 -13.40 -7.38 -4.54
C GLU A 96 -14.40 -8.51 -4.71
N SER A 97 -15.35 -8.68 -3.78
CA SER A 97 -16.34 -9.78 -3.78
C SER A 97 -15.68 -11.15 -3.98
N ARG A 98 -14.46 -11.30 -3.46
CA ARG A 98 -13.62 -12.49 -3.58
C ARG A 98 -12.92 -12.77 -2.24
N PRO A 99 -12.72 -14.06 -1.88
CA PRO A 99 -11.94 -14.41 -0.71
C PRO A 99 -10.53 -13.81 -0.78
N LEU A 100 -10.15 -13.10 0.27
CA LEU A 100 -8.83 -12.52 0.43
C LEU A 100 -8.31 -12.81 1.84
N GLU A 101 -6.99 -12.78 1.96
CA GLU A 101 -6.30 -12.92 3.22
C GLU A 101 -5.18 -11.88 3.35
N ALA A 102 -4.91 -11.50 4.59
CA ALA A 102 -3.74 -10.72 4.95
C ALA A 102 -2.58 -11.65 5.28
N VAL A 103 -1.40 -11.36 4.72
CA VAL A 103 -0.17 -12.10 4.97
C VAL A 103 0.90 -11.15 5.49
N ALA A 104 1.68 -11.59 6.49
CA ALA A 104 2.83 -10.83 6.96
C ALA A 104 3.91 -10.79 5.87
N LEU A 105 4.56 -9.64 5.71
CA LEU A 105 5.58 -9.44 4.68
C LEU A 105 7.00 -9.42 5.28
N PRO A 106 8.03 -9.73 4.48
CA PRO A 106 9.41 -9.59 4.90
C PRO A 106 9.75 -8.12 5.18
N ALA A 107 10.82 -7.90 5.96
CA ALA A 107 11.33 -6.55 6.20
C ALA A 107 12.05 -5.96 4.97
N ASP A 108 12.59 -6.79 4.09
CA ASP A 108 13.36 -6.35 2.93
C ASP A 108 12.45 -5.98 1.74
N LEU A 109 12.57 -4.74 1.27
CA LEU A 109 11.79 -4.21 0.14
C LEU A 109 12.16 -4.88 -1.18
N ALA A 110 13.45 -5.15 -1.41
CA ALA A 110 13.94 -5.75 -2.63
C ALA A 110 13.50 -7.21 -2.74
N GLU A 111 13.52 -7.95 -1.63
CA GLU A 111 12.98 -9.31 -1.56
C GLU A 111 11.49 -9.32 -1.94
N PHE A 112 10.69 -8.46 -1.31
CA PHE A 112 9.27 -8.31 -1.65
C PHE A 112 9.06 -7.96 -3.13
N CYS A 113 9.79 -6.97 -3.64
CA CYS A 113 9.65 -6.52 -5.01
C CYS A 113 9.98 -7.62 -6.03
N ALA A 114 11.02 -8.40 -5.78
CA ALA A 114 11.39 -9.53 -6.63
C ALA A 114 10.32 -10.62 -6.60
N ALA A 115 9.84 -11.01 -5.42
CA ALA A 115 8.84 -12.08 -5.24
C ALA A 115 7.47 -11.74 -5.84
N HIS A 116 7.09 -10.46 -5.80
CA HIS A 116 5.76 -9.99 -6.22
C HIS A 116 5.79 -9.11 -7.47
N HIS A 117 6.88 -9.15 -8.25
CA HIS A 117 7.05 -8.37 -9.48
C HIS A 117 6.69 -6.87 -9.32
N SER A 118 6.97 -6.32 -8.15
CA SER A 118 6.72 -4.92 -7.82
C SER A 118 7.94 -4.06 -8.18
N ARG A 119 7.72 -2.76 -8.39
CA ARG A 119 8.80 -1.85 -8.78
C ARG A 119 9.62 -1.42 -7.56
N MET A 120 10.94 -1.48 -7.67
CA MET A 120 11.86 -0.75 -6.79
C MET A 120 11.76 0.77 -7.05
N PRO A 121 12.13 1.63 -6.08
CA PRO A 121 12.06 3.09 -6.24
C PRO A 121 12.66 3.64 -7.53
N HIS A 122 13.84 3.12 -7.94
CA HIS A 122 14.55 3.56 -9.15
C HIS A 122 13.86 3.13 -10.47
N GLN A 123 12.81 2.31 -10.42
CA GLN A 123 12.09 1.81 -11.59
C GLN A 123 10.82 2.63 -11.90
N TYR A 124 10.49 3.62 -11.06
CA TYR A 124 9.41 4.57 -11.31
C TYR A 124 9.87 5.73 -12.20
N TRP A 125 8.92 6.42 -12.82
CA TRP A 125 9.19 7.62 -13.63
C TRP A 125 9.89 8.74 -12.86
N GLY A 126 9.54 8.92 -11.57
CA GLY A 126 10.22 9.82 -10.65
C GLY A 126 10.46 9.11 -9.31
N ASP A 127 11.23 9.73 -8.41
CA ASP A 127 11.50 9.16 -7.09
C ASP A 127 10.24 9.16 -6.20
N PRO A 128 9.65 7.99 -5.88
CA PRO A 128 8.43 7.92 -5.08
C PRO A 128 8.67 8.20 -3.58
N LEU A 129 9.92 8.18 -3.10
CA LEU A 129 10.20 8.27 -1.66
C LEU A 129 9.87 9.65 -1.05
N PRO A 130 10.27 10.80 -1.64
CA PRO A 130 9.84 12.11 -1.17
C PRO A 130 8.32 12.26 -1.20
N ARG A 131 7.69 11.72 -2.24
CA ARG A 131 6.23 11.74 -2.42
C ARG A 131 5.53 10.95 -1.31
N ALA A 132 6.01 9.75 -0.98
CA ALA A 132 5.48 8.91 0.08
C ALA A 132 5.65 9.54 1.46
N ARG A 133 6.82 10.13 1.75
CA ARG A 133 7.05 10.86 3.00
C ARG A 133 6.10 12.06 3.14
N ALA A 134 5.97 12.86 2.09
CA ALA A 134 5.03 13.99 2.09
C ALA A 134 3.58 13.53 2.28
N TYR A 135 3.19 12.41 1.66
CA TYR A 135 1.86 11.83 1.84
C TYR A 135 1.63 11.39 3.30
N LEU A 136 2.56 10.63 3.88
CA LEU A 136 2.50 10.17 5.27
C LEU A 136 2.27 11.33 6.25
N THR A 137 2.96 12.46 6.08
CA THR A 137 2.83 13.61 7.00
C THR A 137 1.43 14.25 7.02
N ARG A 138 0.58 13.95 6.03
CA ARG A 138 -0.81 14.45 5.97
C ARG A 138 -1.77 13.60 6.80
N HIS A 139 -1.33 12.46 7.32
CA HIS A 139 -2.14 11.52 8.08
C HIS A 139 -1.63 11.40 9.51
N THR A 140 -2.46 11.81 10.46
CA THR A 140 -2.18 11.68 11.89
C THR A 140 -2.20 10.20 12.30
N PRO A 141 -1.11 9.67 12.90
CA PRO A 141 -1.09 8.29 13.39
C PRO A 141 -1.96 8.10 14.64
N PRO A 142 -2.39 6.88 14.96
CA PRO A 142 -3.34 6.62 16.04
C PRO A 142 -2.76 6.73 17.46
N TRP A 143 -1.45 7.02 17.60
CA TRP A 143 -0.75 7.12 18.88
C TRP A 143 -0.30 8.55 19.24
N THR A 144 -0.67 9.55 18.43
CA THR A 144 -0.44 10.96 18.77
C THR A 144 -1.54 11.53 19.64
#